data_AF-A0A969M9W5-F1
#
_entry.id   AF-A0A969M9W5-F1
#
_cell.length_a   1.000
_cell.length_b   1.000
_cell.length_c   1.000
_cell.angle_alpha   90.00
_cell.angle_beta   90.00
_cell.angle_gamma   90.00
#
_symmetry.space_group_name_H-M   'P 1'
#
loop_
_entity.id
_entity.type
_entity.pdbx_description
1 polymer ?
#
loop_
_entity_poly.entity_id
_entity_poly.type
_entity_poly.pdbx_seq_one_letter_code
_entity_poly.pdbx_strand_id
1 'polypeptide(L)'
;RRLTLQLGARHYFVRGDEARLLQVLWNILKNALKFTPEGGIIRVISTNPDQHTLRVTVIDTGVGIAAERLESIFGVFEQGVEIIDQRLDLGRHRPREAARPARPDIEKFGMQPAKRS
;
A
#
# COMPACT_ATOMS: atom_id res chain seq x y z
N ARG A 1 -0.02 -19.25 -16.56
CA ARG A 1 -0.19 -17.79 -16.30
C ARG A 1 0.75 -17.04 -17.23
N ARG A 2 0.37 -15.85 -17.68
CA ARG A 2 1.23 -15.00 -18.51
C ARG A 2 1.57 -13.72 -17.77
N LEU A 3 2.87 -13.44 -17.60
CA LEU A 3 3.34 -12.15 -17.15
C LEU A 3 3.62 -11.27 -18.36
N THR A 4 3.12 -10.03 -18.32
CA THR A 4 3.41 -9.02 -19.34
C THR A 4 3.93 -7.76 -18.67
N LEU A 5 4.95 -7.16 -19.28
CA LEU A 5 5.63 -5.98 -18.76
C LEU A 5 5.49 -4.84 -19.77
N GLN A 6 5.01 -3.70 -19.30
CA GLN A 6 4.95 -2.46 -20.06
C GLN A 6 5.62 -1.37 -19.24
N LEU A 7 6.96 -1.37 -19.27
CA LEU A 7 7.78 -0.50 -18.42
C LEU A 7 8.10 0.82 -19.15
N GLY A 8 7.08 1.68 -19.29
CA GLY A 8 7.17 2.92 -20.06
C GLY A 8 7.62 4.16 -19.26
N ALA A 9 8.05 4.00 -18.00
CA ALA A 9 8.50 5.11 -17.19
C ALA A 9 9.90 5.56 -17.65
N ARG A 10 10.07 6.85 -17.91
CA ARG A 10 11.35 7.46 -18.28
C ARG A 10 12.20 7.76 -17.05
N HIS A 11 11.56 8.10 -15.94
CA HIS A 11 12.20 8.31 -14.64
C HIS A 11 11.78 7.16 -13.71
N TYR A 12 12.72 6.26 -13.45
CA TYR A 12 12.46 5.03 -12.70
C TYR A 12 13.36 4.87 -11.46
N PHE A 13 14.25 5.84 -11.22
CA PHE A 13 14.97 5.95 -9.96
C PHE A 13 14.15 6.78 -8.97
N VAL A 14 13.96 6.23 -7.78
CA VAL A 14 13.29 6.89 -6.66
C VAL A 14 14.24 6.96 -5.48
N ARG A 15 14.11 8.00 -4.65
CA ARG A 15 14.80 8.07 -3.36
C ARG A 15 13.86 7.51 -2.30
N GLY A 16 14.33 6.52 -1.53
CA GLY A 16 13.53 5.89 -0.48
C GLY A 16 14.23 4.70 0.16
N ASP A 17 13.54 4.05 1.09
CA ASP A 17 13.98 2.80 1.71
C ASP A 17 13.73 1.64 0.73
N GLU A 18 14.81 1.10 0.17
CA GLU A 18 14.78 -0.01 -0.78
C GLU A 18 14.05 -1.24 -0.24
N ALA A 19 14.30 -1.60 1.03
CA ALA A 19 13.70 -2.79 1.63
C ALA A 19 12.18 -2.64 1.77
N ARG A 20 11.70 -1.47 2.21
CA ARG A 20 10.27 -1.17 2.29
C ARG A 20 9.61 -1.17 0.90
N LEU A 21 10.25 -0.57 -0.11
CA LEU A 21 9.73 -0.55 -1.48
C LEU A 21 9.63 -1.96 -2.07
N LEU A 22 10.67 -2.79 -1.89
CA LEU A 22 10.66 -4.19 -2.32
C LEU A 22 9.59 -5.00 -1.59
N GLN A 23 9.39 -4.78 -0.29
CA GLN A 23 8.36 -5.46 0.49
C GLN A 23 6.95 -5.18 -0.07
N VAL A 24 6.64 -3.91 -0.34
CA VAL A 24 5.34 -3.50 -0.90
C VAL A 24 5.13 -4.13 -2.27
N LEU A 25 6.10 -3.99 -3.18
CA LEU A 25 6.02 -4.57 -4.52
C LEU A 25 5.85 -6.09 -4.47
N TRP A 26 6.60 -6.78 -3.59
CA TRP A 26 6.48 -8.22 -3.44
C TRP A 26 5.12 -8.64 -2.91
N ASN A 27 4.55 -7.92 -1.96
CA ASN A 27 3.24 -8.25 -1.43
C ASN A 27 2.17 -8.16 -2.52
N ILE A 28 2.20 -7.12 -3.35
CA ILE A 28 1.27 -6.96 -4.46
C ILE A 28 1.46 -8.08 -5.50
N LEU A 29 2.69 -8.35 -5.93
CA LEU A 29 2.98 -9.37 -6.94
C LEU A 29 2.65 -10.79 -6.46
N LYS A 30 2.94 -11.12 -5.19
CA LYS A 30 2.56 -12.40 -4.59
C LYS A 30 1.04 -12.58 -4.56
N ASN A 31 0.30 -11.52 -4.23
CA ASN A 31 -1.16 -11.55 -4.26
C ASN A 31 -1.67 -11.80 -5.68
N ALA A 32 -1.20 -11.05 -6.67
CA ALA A 32 -1.55 -11.26 -8.07
C ALA A 32 -1.28 -12.71 -8.52
N LEU A 33 -0.11 -13.26 -8.17
CA LEU A 33 0.24 -14.65 -8.50
C LEU A 33 -0.66 -15.67 -7.81
N LYS A 34 -0.95 -15.46 -6.52
CA LYS A 34 -1.79 -16.35 -5.70
C LYS A 34 -3.23 -16.41 -6.21
N PHE A 35 -3.78 -15.28 -6.64
CA PHE A 35 -5.20 -15.16 -6.97
C PHE A 35 -5.51 -15.23 -8.47
N THR A 36 -4.50 -15.22 -9.34
CA THR A 36 -4.66 -15.46 -10.77
C THR A 36 -4.66 -16.97 -11.07
N PRO A 37 -5.71 -17.52 -11.70
CA PRO A 37 -5.75 -18.93 -12.08
C PRO A 37 -4.81 -19.24 -13.26
N GLU A 38 -4.68 -20.53 -13.59
CA GLU A 38 -3.99 -20.94 -14.81
C GLU A 38 -4.66 -20.34 -16.06
N GLY A 39 -3.88 -20.07 -17.11
CA GLY A 39 -4.34 -19.30 -18.27
C GLY A 39 -4.51 -17.79 -18.06
N GLY A 40 -4.60 -17.32 -16.82
CA GLY A 40 -4.76 -15.89 -16.49
C GLY A 40 -3.52 -15.04 -16.78
N ILE A 41 -3.72 -13.71 -16.73
CA ILE A 41 -2.73 -12.70 -17.10
C ILE A 41 -2.42 -11.82 -15.90
N ILE A 42 -1.14 -11.53 -15.71
CA ILE A 42 -0.64 -10.48 -14.80
C ILE A 42 0.10 -9.45 -15.66
N ARG A 43 -0.26 -8.18 -15.51
CA ARG A 43 0.35 -7.05 -16.23
C ARG A 43 1.01 -6.12 -15.23
N VAL A 44 2.28 -5.81 -15.45
CA VAL A 44 3.01 -4.80 -14.68
C VAL A 44 3.32 -3.63 -15.60
N ILE A 45 2.86 -2.45 -15.21
CA ILE A 45 2.97 -1.22 -15.98
C ILE A 45 3.71 -0.20 -15.14
N SER A 46 4.72 0.46 -15.71
CA SER A 46 5.32 1.65 -15.09
C SER A 46 5.06 2.88 -15.94
N THR A 47 4.64 3.96 -15.31
CA THR A 47 4.43 5.27 -15.97
C THR A 47 4.94 6.40 -15.09
N ASN A 48 5.19 7.55 -15.71
CA ASN A 48 5.38 8.80 -14.99
C ASN A 48 4.16 9.69 -15.28
N PRO A 49 3.16 9.76 -14.39
CA PRO A 49 2.00 10.63 -14.58
C PRO A 49 2.37 12.12 -14.52
N ASP A 50 3.47 12.44 -13.86
CA ASP A 50 4.11 13.75 -13.79
C ASP A 50 5.64 13.57 -13.69
N GLN A 51 6.40 14.67 -13.54
CA GLN A 51 7.86 14.62 -13.52
C GLN A 51 8.47 14.03 -12.24
N HIS A 52 7.71 13.90 -11.17
CA HIS A 52 8.21 13.54 -9.84
C HIS A 52 7.67 12.20 -9.33
N THR A 53 6.65 11.66 -10.01
CA THR A 53 5.98 10.44 -9.61
C THR A 53 6.40 9.27 -10.52
N LEU A 54 6.87 8.19 -9.90
CA LEU A 54 6.90 6.86 -10.53
C LEU A 54 5.63 6.11 -10.12
N ARG A 55 4.77 5.80 -11.08
CA ARG A 55 3.58 4.96 -10.84
C ARG A 55 3.85 3.55 -11.36
N VAL A 56 3.76 2.57 -10.47
CA VAL A 56 3.74 1.15 -10.80
C VAL A 56 2.33 0.61 -10.62
N THR A 57 1.78 -0.02 -11.65
CA THR A 57 0.45 -0.62 -11.63
C THR A 57 0.58 -2.12 -11.91
N VAL A 58 0.01 -2.92 -11.02
CA VAL A 58 -0.13 -4.37 -11.19
C VAL A 58 -1.61 -4.65 -11.45
N ILE A 59 -1.91 -5.29 -12.57
CA ILE A 59 -3.26 -5.69 -12.97
C ILE A 59 -3.25 -7.21 -13.13
N ASP A 60 -4.21 -7.88 -12.54
CA ASP A 60 -4.37 -9.32 -12.69
C ASP A 60 -5.80 -9.69 -13.10
N THR A 61 -5.96 -10.87 -13.69
CA THR A 61 -7.26 -11.44 -14.09
C THR A 61 -7.72 -12.50 -13.10
N GLY A 62 -7.35 -12.36 -11.82
CA GLY A 62 -7.79 -13.24 -10.76
C GLY A 62 -9.25 -13.05 -10.37
N VAL A 63 -9.65 -13.76 -9.32
CA VAL A 63 -11.04 -13.75 -8.80
C VAL A 63 -11.48 -12.38 -8.25
N GLY A 64 -10.57 -11.42 -8.16
CA GLY A 64 -10.82 -10.10 -7.62
C GLY A 64 -10.99 -10.10 -6.10
N ILE A 65 -11.33 -8.93 -5.57
CA ILE A 65 -11.69 -8.72 -4.16
C ILE A 65 -13.10 -8.15 -4.18
N ALA A 66 -14.00 -8.71 -3.37
CA ALA A 66 -15.34 -8.15 -3.18
C ALA A 66 -15.21 -6.71 -2.66
N ALA A 67 -15.97 -5.76 -3.23
CA ALA A 67 -15.79 -4.32 -2.98
C ALA A 67 -15.88 -3.98 -1.48
N GLU A 68 -16.73 -4.71 -0.75
CA GLU A 68 -16.99 -4.58 0.68
C GLU A 68 -15.79 -5.01 1.55
N ARG A 69 -14.81 -5.73 0.96
CA ARG A 69 -13.59 -6.17 1.64
C ARG A 69 -12.38 -5.28 1.36
N LEU A 70 -12.48 -4.34 0.42
CA LEU A 70 -11.35 -3.46 0.10
C LEU A 70 -10.93 -2.62 1.31
N GLU A 71 -11.89 -1.95 1.97
CA GLU A 71 -11.60 -1.08 3.13
C GLU A 71 -10.94 -1.82 4.29
N SER A 72 -11.42 -3.04 4.61
CA SER A 72 -10.88 -3.84 5.72
C SER A 72 -9.49 -4.42 5.45
N ILE A 73 -9.17 -4.70 4.18
CA ILE A 73 -7.86 -5.20 3.79
C ILE A 73 -6.80 -4.09 3.92
N PHE A 74 -7.12 -2.85 3.55
CA PHE A 74 -6.19 -1.72 3.70
C PHE A 74 -5.90 -1.37 5.17
N GLY A 75 -6.89 -1.44 6.06
CA GLY A 75 -6.69 -1.19 7.50
C GLY A 75 -5.73 -2.17 8.20
N VAL A 76 -5.57 -3.39 7.68
CA VAL A 76 -4.58 -4.36 8.18
C VAL A 76 -3.18 -4.05 7.63
N PHE A 77 -3.07 -3.48 6.43
CA PHE A 77 -1.77 -3.08 5.86
C PHE A 77 -1.20 -1.80 6.51
N GLU A 78 -2.02 -0.94 7.13
CA GLU A 78 -1.54 0.20 7.93
C GLU A 78 -0.70 -0.22 9.14
N GLN A 79 -0.92 -1.42 9.69
CA GLN A 79 -0.16 -1.91 10.85
C GLN A 79 1.25 -2.45 10.49
N GLY A 80 1.57 -2.59 9.21
CA GLY A 80 2.86 -3.13 8.74
C GLY A 80 3.53 -2.33 7.62
N VAL A 81 2.84 -1.35 7.05
CA VAL A 81 3.35 -0.40 6.07
C VAL A 81 2.90 0.97 6.54
N GLU A 82 3.81 1.77 7.09
CA GLU A 82 3.61 3.22 7.10
C GLU A 82 3.51 3.63 5.63
N ILE A 83 2.29 3.82 5.13
CA ILE A 83 2.08 4.52 3.88
C ILE A 83 2.52 5.95 4.17
N ILE A 84 3.77 6.25 3.85
CA ILE A 84 4.27 7.61 3.87
C ILE A 84 3.57 8.31 2.72
N ASP A 85 2.44 8.97 3.00
CA ASP A 85 1.91 10.03 2.15
C ASP A 85 2.87 11.21 2.25
N GLN A 86 4.01 11.11 1.54
CA GLN A 86 4.91 12.22 1.35
C GLN A 86 4.31 13.11 0.27
N ARG A 87 3.24 13.81 0.63
CA ARG A 87 3.01 15.12 0.06
C ARG A 87 4.28 15.92 0.36
N LEU A 88 5.00 16.30 -0.69
CA LEU A 88 6.23 17.08 -0.60
C LEU A 88 5.94 18.40 0.13
N ASP A 89 6.00 18.39 1.46
CA ASP A 89 6.01 19.59 2.28
C ASP A 89 7.40 20.23 2.13
N LEU A 90 7.49 21.15 1.17
CA LEU A 90 8.58 22.10 1.07
C LEU A 90 8.55 23.02 2.30
N GLY A 91 9.28 22.59 3.34
CA GLY A 91 9.79 23.45 4.40
C GLY A 91 8.85 23.66 5.59
N ARG A 92 9.23 23.06 6.72
CA ARG A 92 9.50 23.78 7.98
C ARG A 92 10.15 22.82 9.00
N HIS A 93 11.27 23.27 9.56
CA HIS A 93 11.94 22.69 10.72
C HIS A 93 10.96 22.44 11.88
N ARG A 94 11.13 21.31 12.60
CA ARG A 94 11.18 21.29 14.07
C ARG A 94 11.95 20.06 14.60
N PRO A 95 12.54 20.17 15.82
CA PRO A 95 13.76 19.47 16.21
C PRO A 95 13.53 18.14 16.94
N ARG A 96 14.61 17.35 17.04
CA ARG A 96 14.70 16.12 17.83
C ARG A 96 14.45 16.39 19.32
N GLU A 97 13.48 15.70 19.91
CA GLU A 97 13.45 15.42 21.34
C GLU A 97 13.02 13.98 21.59
N ALA A 98 13.81 13.31 22.41
CA ALA A 98 13.65 11.94 22.85
C ALA A 98 12.66 11.88 24.03
N ALA A 99 11.76 10.90 24.04
CA ALA A 99 11.34 10.14 25.21
C ALA A 99 10.18 9.22 24.79
N ARG A 100 10.34 7.93 25.02
CA ARG A 100 9.24 6.96 24.98
C ARG A 100 8.72 6.85 26.42
N PRO A 101 7.46 7.18 26.73
CA PRO A 101 6.83 6.69 27.94
C PRO A 101 5.96 5.46 27.65
N ALA A 102 5.85 4.64 28.69
CA ALA A 102 5.26 3.32 28.72
C ALA A 102 3.79 3.26 28.27
N ARG A 103 3.41 2.09 27.73
CA ARG A 103 2.00 1.70 27.62
C ARG A 103 1.41 1.52 29.03
N PRO A 104 0.14 1.90 29.25
CA PRO A 104 -0.71 1.16 30.17
C PRO A 104 -1.88 0.54 29.40
N ASP A 105 -1.93 -0.77 29.50
CA ASP A 105 -3.08 -1.63 29.78
C ASP A 105 -4.47 -1.28 29.23
N ILE A 106 -4.97 -2.32 28.55
CA ILE A 106 -6.35 -2.60 28.19
C ILE A 106 -7.23 -2.54 29.45
N GLU A 107 -8.23 -1.67 29.49
CA GLU A 107 -9.60 -2.00 29.93
C GLU A 107 -10.58 -0.81 29.83
N LYS A 108 -11.76 -1.11 29.25
CA LYS A 108 -13.09 -0.50 29.48
C LYS A 108 -13.33 0.95 29.04
N PHE A 109 -14.21 1.12 28.05
CA PHE A 109 -15.52 1.75 28.26
C PHE A 109 -16.46 1.37 27.10
N GLY A 110 -17.57 0.71 27.45
CA GLY A 110 -18.65 0.43 26.51
C GLY A 110 -19.58 1.63 26.34
N MET A 111 -20.23 1.71 25.18
CA MET A 111 -21.54 2.33 25.05
C MET A 111 -22.36 1.61 23.98
N GLN A 112 -23.61 1.33 24.33
CA GLN A 112 -24.59 0.46 23.69
C GLN A 112 -25.18 1.04 22.39
N PRO A 113 -25.83 0.21 21.54
CA PRO A 113 -26.32 0.64 20.23
C PRO A 113 -27.59 1.49 20.35
N ALA A 114 -27.66 2.59 19.59
CA ALA A 114 -28.90 3.33 19.39
C ALA A 114 -29.73 2.72 18.24
N LYS A 115 -31.03 2.63 18.51
CA LYS A 115 -32.06 1.89 17.79
C LYS A 115 -32.38 2.49 16.41
N ARG A 116 -32.85 1.61 15.51
CA ARG A 116 -33.56 1.93 14.28
C ARG A 116 -34.86 2.69 14.57
N SER A 117 -35.19 3.61 13.66
CA SER A 117 -36.55 4.02 13.30
C SER A 117 -36.58 4.14 11.78
#